data_AF-A0A7L2W4Q0-F1
#
_entry.id   AF-A0A7L2W4Q0-F1
#
_cell.length_a   1.000
_cell.length_b   1.000
_cell.length_c   1.000
_cell.angle_alpha   90.00
_cell.angle_beta   90.00
_cell.angle_gamma   90.00
#
_symmetry.space_group_name_H-M   'P 1'
#
loop_
_entity.id
_entity.type
_entity.pdbx_description
1 polymer ?
#
loop_
_entity_poly.entity_id
_entity_poly.type
_entity_poly.pdbx_seq_one_letter_code
_entity_poly.pdbx_strand_id
1 'polypeptide(L)'
;VVDTPGILDHPLEDRNTIEMQAITALAHLRAAVLYVMDVSEQCGHSLEEQVELFRNIKPLFANKPLIIVANKCDVKRIAELPEESQKIFETFEAEGFSVIETSTLTEEGVMQVKTEPCMSLQERDLELEMGDDYVLDLQKYWDLMNSSEKYDKIPEIWEGHNILDYIDPDIMRKLEELEKEEELREAAGEYDSEPESEDEEMMEIRQLAQQIREKKKLKILQSKEKDTRGPRMPRTAKKVQRKVLEKEMTDLGLDMTNKDDAHYVRRSRSVTRKRKRDESETPKSVARSRSSSRTPRDVSGLRDEKMVKKVKTMAKKAQKKMNRLGRKGESDRHIFDLKPKHLLAGKRKSGKTQRR
;
A
#
# COMPACT_ATOMS: atom_id res chain seq x y z
N VAL A 1 -25.09 31.17 15.70
CA VAL A 1 -26.35 31.79 16.17
C VAL A 1 -26.58 33.02 15.32
N VAL A 2 -27.66 33.01 14.54
CA VAL A 2 -28.05 34.17 13.72
C VAL A 2 -29.17 34.86 14.48
N ASP A 3 -28.93 36.11 14.90
CA ASP A 3 -29.94 36.91 15.58
C ASP A 3 -30.90 37.47 14.53
N THR A 4 -32.19 37.19 14.67
CA THR A 4 -33.22 37.75 13.80
C THR A 4 -33.80 38.98 14.47
N PRO A 5 -33.95 40.12 13.77
CA PRO A 5 -34.66 41.26 14.33
C PRO A 5 -36.05 40.80 14.79
N GLY A 6 -36.32 40.93 16.09
CA GLY A 6 -37.61 40.59 16.67
C GLY A 6 -38.70 41.46 16.07
N ILE A 7 -39.93 40.93 16.04
CA ILE A 7 -41.18 41.47 15.47
C ILE A 7 -41.57 40.70 14.21
N LEU A 8 -42.36 39.63 14.43
CA LEU A 8 -43.13 38.95 13.39
C LEU A 8 -44.63 39.07 13.73
N ASP A 9 -45.04 40.20 14.30
CA ASP A 9 -46.30 40.33 15.05
C ASP A 9 -47.51 40.57 14.12
N HIS A 10 -47.31 40.51 12.80
CA HIS A 10 -48.29 40.84 11.77
C HIS A 10 -48.27 39.79 10.63
N PRO A 11 -49.37 39.61 9.87
CA PRO A 11 -49.45 38.71 8.72
C PRO A 11 -48.36 38.97 7.67
N LEU A 12 -48.04 37.95 6.85
CA LEU A 12 -46.93 37.98 5.87
C LEU A 12 -46.96 39.17 4.90
N GLU A 13 -48.13 39.71 4.58
CA GLU A 13 -48.35 40.73 3.55
C GLU A 13 -48.04 42.16 4.02
N ASP A 14 -48.10 42.41 5.33
CA ASP A 14 -47.95 43.75 5.93
C ASP A 14 -46.54 44.00 6.50
N ARG A 15 -45.58 43.15 6.16
CA ARG A 15 -44.25 43.13 6.80
C ARG A 15 -43.27 44.12 6.20
N ASN A 16 -42.46 44.72 7.08
CA ASN A 16 -41.41 45.66 6.69
C ASN A 16 -40.23 44.96 5.98
N THR A 17 -39.39 45.74 5.32
CA THR A 17 -38.17 45.24 4.64
C THR A 17 -37.21 44.52 5.60
N ILE A 18 -37.14 44.95 6.86
CA ILE A 18 -36.33 44.32 7.91
C ILE A 18 -36.93 42.95 8.32
N GLU A 19 -38.25 42.85 8.40
CA GLU A 19 -38.97 41.62 8.76
C GLU A 19 -38.93 40.60 7.61
N MET A 20 -38.95 41.08 6.37
CA MET A 20 -38.72 40.27 5.18
C MET A 20 -37.31 39.64 5.18
N GLN A 21 -36.29 40.34 5.71
CA GLN A 21 -34.96 39.75 5.88
C GLN A 21 -35.00 38.55 6.84
N ALA A 22 -35.71 38.66 7.97
CA ALA A 22 -35.88 37.55 8.91
C ALA A 22 -36.57 36.34 8.26
N ILE A 23 -37.63 36.55 7.47
CA ILE A 23 -38.30 35.46 6.73
C ILE A 23 -37.37 34.84 5.69
N THR A 24 -36.63 35.65 4.93
CA THR A 24 -35.72 35.11 3.90
C THR A 24 -34.61 34.27 4.51
N ALA A 25 -34.06 34.71 5.65
CA ALA A 25 -33.10 33.95 6.45
C ALA A 25 -33.73 32.64 6.95
N LEU A 26 -34.92 32.70 7.55
CA LEU A 26 -35.64 31.52 8.04
C LEU A 26 -36.04 30.55 6.91
N ALA A 27 -36.29 31.02 5.69
CA ALA A 27 -36.63 30.16 4.57
C ALA A 27 -35.40 29.43 4.00
N HIS A 28 -34.31 30.17 3.76
CA HIS A 28 -33.16 29.64 3.00
C HIS A 28 -32.04 29.05 3.86
N LEU A 29 -31.89 29.47 5.11
CA LEU A 29 -30.86 28.91 5.98
C LEU A 29 -31.26 27.51 6.45
N ARG A 30 -30.35 26.54 6.27
CA ARG A 30 -30.47 25.21 6.87
C ARG A 30 -29.87 25.29 8.27
N ALA A 31 -30.73 25.45 9.26
CA ALA A 31 -30.35 25.56 10.66
C ALA A 31 -31.49 25.05 11.55
N ALA A 32 -31.15 24.70 12.79
CA ALA A 32 -32.14 24.52 13.84
C ALA A 32 -32.83 25.85 14.15
N VAL A 33 -34.16 25.82 14.30
CA VAL A 33 -34.97 27.00 14.60
C VAL A 33 -35.36 26.94 16.07
N LEU A 34 -35.00 27.98 16.81
CA LEU A 34 -35.36 28.18 18.20
C LEU A 34 -36.55 29.15 18.24
N TYR A 35 -37.72 28.68 18.66
CA TYR A 35 -38.88 29.53 18.86
C TYR A 35 -38.97 29.93 20.33
N VAL A 36 -38.69 31.21 20.63
CA VAL A 36 -38.66 31.72 22.00
C VAL A 36 -40.03 32.26 22.36
N MET A 37 -40.66 31.68 23.38
CA MET A 37 -41.94 32.09 23.96
C MET A 37 -41.72 32.73 25.32
N ASP A 38 -42.45 33.80 25.63
CA ASP A 38 -42.40 34.45 26.95
C ASP A 38 -43.60 34.00 27.79
N VAL A 39 -43.32 33.20 28.84
CA VAL A 39 -44.33 32.64 29.75
C VAL A 39 -44.93 33.71 30.68
N SER A 40 -44.20 34.83 30.87
CA SER A 40 -44.59 35.88 31.81
C SER A 40 -45.59 36.90 31.25
N GLU A 41 -45.85 36.87 29.93
CA GLU A 41 -46.67 37.85 29.17
C GLU A 41 -46.17 39.31 29.24
N GLN A 42 -44.96 39.54 29.75
CA GLN A 42 -44.36 40.87 29.86
C GLN A 42 -43.93 41.45 28.50
N CYS A 43 -43.90 40.63 27.45
CA CYS A 43 -43.57 41.05 26.08
C CYS A 43 -44.68 41.86 25.39
N GLY A 44 -45.85 42.04 26.03
CA GLY A 44 -46.97 42.81 25.48
C GLY A 44 -47.93 42.00 24.60
N HIS A 45 -47.71 40.68 24.49
CA HIS A 45 -48.56 39.74 23.75
C HIS A 45 -49.00 38.59 24.66
N SER A 46 -50.24 38.13 24.48
CA SER A 46 -50.77 36.98 25.21
C SER A 46 -50.14 35.66 24.72
N LEU A 47 -50.21 34.61 25.55
CA LEU A 47 -49.75 33.27 25.14
C LEU A 47 -50.50 32.74 23.90
N GLU A 48 -51.79 33.09 23.75
CA GLU A 48 -52.59 32.67 22.59
C GLU A 48 -52.09 33.31 21.29
N GLU A 49 -51.78 34.61 21.31
CA GLU A 49 -51.21 35.34 20.17
C GLU A 49 -49.85 34.75 19.76
N GLN A 50 -49.01 34.39 20.73
CA GLN A 50 -47.72 33.73 20.47
C GLN A 50 -47.88 32.36 19.79
N VAL A 51 -48.94 31.62 20.12
CA VAL A 51 -49.25 30.32 19.49
C VAL A 51 -49.82 30.50 18.09
N GLU A 52 -50.66 31.51 17.88
CA GLU A 52 -51.19 31.84 16.56
C GLU A 52 -50.08 32.24 15.59
N LEU A 53 -49.13 33.05 16.06
CA LEU A 53 -47.93 33.38 15.29
C LEU A 53 -47.14 32.13 14.91
N PHE A 54 -46.89 31.23 15.88
CA PHE A 54 -46.18 29.98 15.64
C PHE A 54 -46.86 29.15 14.53
N ARG A 55 -48.19 29.01 14.58
CA ARG A 55 -48.96 28.26 13.57
C ARG A 55 -48.84 28.88 12.18
N ASN A 56 -48.81 30.21 12.08
CA ASN A 56 -48.67 30.93 10.81
C ASN A 56 -47.29 30.74 10.17
N ILE A 57 -46.23 30.69 10.98
CA ILE A 57 -44.85 30.52 10.48
C ILE A 57 -44.42 29.05 10.37
N LYS A 58 -45.13 28.11 11.00
CA LYS A 58 -44.86 26.65 10.96
C LYS A 58 -44.58 26.10 9.56
N PRO A 59 -45.29 26.49 8.48
CA PRO A 59 -44.98 26.01 7.13
C PRO A 59 -43.58 26.39 6.61
N LEU A 60 -42.98 27.46 7.12
CA LEU A 60 -41.63 27.92 6.73
C LEU A 60 -40.52 27.04 7.31
N PHE A 61 -40.83 26.24 8.33
CA PHE A 61 -39.88 25.39 9.04
C PHE A 61 -39.87 23.93 8.54
N ALA A 62 -40.49 23.67 7.39
CA ALA A 62 -40.49 22.33 6.80
C ALA A 62 -39.06 21.80 6.62
N ASN A 63 -38.80 20.61 7.15
CA ASN A 63 -37.50 19.92 7.16
C ASN A 63 -36.40 20.58 8.02
N LYS A 64 -36.76 21.34 9.06
CA LYS A 64 -35.79 21.91 10.01
C LYS A 64 -36.10 21.43 11.43
N PRO A 65 -35.08 21.08 12.24
CA PRO A 65 -35.30 20.76 13.65
C PRO A 65 -35.79 22.03 14.36
N LEU A 66 -36.90 21.90 15.09
CA LEU A 66 -37.57 23.00 15.76
C LEU A 66 -37.68 22.71 17.26
N ILE A 67 -37.25 23.68 18.07
CA ILE A 67 -37.25 23.59 19.53
C ILE A 67 -37.99 24.79 20.09
N ILE A 68 -38.91 24.55 21.02
CA ILE A 68 -39.68 25.60 21.69
C ILE A 68 -38.99 25.92 23.00
N VAL A 69 -38.60 27.18 23.14
CA VAL A 69 -37.87 27.69 24.31
C VAL A 69 -38.83 28.56 25.11
N ALA A 70 -39.22 28.09 26.29
CA ALA A 70 -40.00 28.88 27.24
C ALA A 70 -39.03 29.76 28.03
N ASN A 71 -39.06 31.08 27.81
CA ASN A 71 -38.17 32.05 28.43
C ASN A 71 -38.86 32.77 29.61
N LYS A 72 -38.05 33.30 30.52
CA LYS A 72 -38.45 33.95 31.79
C LYS A 72 -39.15 33.04 32.81
N CYS A 73 -38.69 31.79 32.90
CA CYS A 73 -39.18 30.83 33.90
C CYS A 73 -38.89 31.25 35.36
N ASP A 74 -38.06 32.28 35.58
CA ASP A 74 -37.82 32.90 36.88
C ASP A 74 -39.02 33.69 37.42
N VAL A 75 -39.89 34.21 36.54
CA VAL A 75 -41.08 34.97 36.93
C VAL A 75 -42.30 34.06 37.09
N LYS A 76 -42.48 33.14 36.15
CA LYS A 76 -43.55 32.11 36.18
C LYS A 76 -43.01 30.83 35.54
N ARG A 77 -43.13 29.71 36.25
CA ARG A 77 -42.80 28.37 35.71
C ARG A 77 -44.00 27.77 34.98
N ILE A 78 -43.77 26.82 34.07
CA ILE A 78 -44.85 26.16 33.32
C ILE A 78 -45.83 25.45 34.27
N ALA A 79 -45.31 24.88 35.37
CA ALA A 79 -46.11 24.21 36.41
C ALA A 79 -47.08 25.14 37.15
N GLU A 80 -46.85 26.46 37.14
CA GLU A 80 -47.65 27.46 37.86
C GLU A 80 -48.69 28.15 36.96
N LEU A 81 -48.71 27.80 35.67
CA LEU A 81 -49.66 28.35 34.70
C LEU A 81 -51.08 27.78 34.88
N PRO A 82 -52.11 28.50 34.39
CA PRO A 82 -53.46 27.97 34.27
C PRO A 82 -53.48 26.68 33.43
N GLU A 83 -54.40 25.76 33.75
CA GLU A 83 -54.57 24.49 33.04
C GLU A 83 -54.77 24.67 31.52
N GLU A 84 -55.37 25.79 31.09
CA GLU A 84 -55.55 26.10 29.66
C GLU A 84 -54.22 26.35 28.96
N SER A 85 -53.28 27.05 29.61
CA SER A 85 -51.96 27.34 29.05
C SER A 85 -51.03 26.12 29.12
N GLN A 86 -51.18 25.26 30.14
CA GLN A 86 -50.42 24.00 30.23
C GLN A 86 -50.75 23.06 29.08
N LYS A 87 -52.03 22.95 28.71
CA LYS A 87 -52.48 22.15 27.55
C LYS A 87 -51.82 22.56 26.24
N ILE A 88 -51.45 23.83 26.08
CA ILE A 88 -50.75 24.32 24.88
C ILE A 88 -49.39 23.62 24.76
N PHE A 89 -48.61 23.57 25.85
CA PHE A 89 -47.30 22.92 25.86
C PHE A 89 -47.41 21.40 25.71
N GLU A 90 -48.39 20.77 26.35
CA GLU A 90 -48.70 19.34 26.13
C GLU A 90 -49.04 19.05 24.66
N THR A 91 -49.76 19.96 24.00
CA THR A 91 -50.09 19.82 22.57
C THR A 91 -48.81 19.88 21.72
N PHE A 92 -47.86 20.76 22.06
CA PHE A 92 -46.59 20.85 21.36
C PHE A 92 -45.70 19.61 21.57
N GLU A 93 -45.67 19.08 22.78
CA GLU A 93 -44.98 17.81 23.08
C GLU A 93 -45.61 16.64 22.32
N ALA A 94 -46.94 16.60 22.22
CA ALA A 94 -47.68 15.59 21.44
C ALA A 94 -47.43 15.69 19.93
N GLU A 95 -47.19 16.90 19.41
CA GLU A 95 -46.76 17.13 18.02
C GLU A 95 -45.27 16.76 17.79
N GLY A 96 -44.53 16.41 18.86
CA GLY A 96 -43.14 15.95 18.79
C GLY A 96 -42.09 17.07 18.91
N PHE A 97 -42.47 18.25 19.39
CA PHE A 97 -41.52 19.34 19.66
C PHE A 97 -40.96 19.25 21.07
N SER A 98 -39.65 19.45 21.25
CA SER A 98 -39.06 19.57 22.58
C SER A 98 -39.31 20.96 23.15
N VAL A 99 -39.87 21.01 24.36
CA VAL A 99 -40.11 22.23 25.13
C VAL A 99 -39.06 22.33 26.22
N ILE A 100 -38.30 23.42 26.26
CA ILE A 100 -37.24 23.63 27.26
C ILE A 100 -37.49 24.94 28.01
N GLU A 101 -37.55 24.84 29.34
CA GLU A 101 -37.60 25.99 30.24
C GLU A 101 -36.23 26.67 30.33
N THR A 102 -36.19 27.98 30.16
CA THR A 102 -34.99 28.79 30.24
C THR A 102 -35.22 30.09 30.99
N SER A 103 -34.17 30.56 31.66
CA SER A 103 -34.11 31.92 32.17
C SER A 103 -32.74 32.51 31.92
N THR A 104 -32.73 33.72 31.36
CA THR A 104 -31.50 34.50 31.15
C THR A 104 -30.99 35.15 32.44
N LEU A 105 -31.81 35.21 33.50
CA LEU A 105 -31.44 35.79 34.78
C LEU A 105 -30.78 34.75 35.71
N THR A 106 -31.35 33.53 35.77
CA THR A 106 -30.83 32.44 36.60
C THR A 106 -29.85 31.54 35.84
N GLU A 107 -29.68 31.75 34.53
CA GLU A 107 -28.89 30.92 33.60
C GLU A 107 -29.35 29.44 33.53
N GLU A 108 -30.50 29.12 34.12
CA GLU A 108 -31.12 27.80 34.07
C GLU A 108 -31.58 27.48 32.64
N GLY A 109 -31.31 26.26 32.17
CA GLY A 109 -31.74 25.76 30.86
C GLY A 109 -30.94 26.27 29.64
N VAL A 110 -30.13 27.33 29.77
CA VAL A 110 -29.40 27.94 28.63
C VAL A 110 -28.43 26.95 27.97
N MET A 111 -27.74 26.14 28.76
CA MET A 111 -26.82 25.11 28.24
C MET A 111 -27.55 23.93 27.57
N GLN A 112 -28.75 23.59 28.06
CA GLN A 112 -29.59 22.54 27.48
C GLN A 112 -30.10 22.98 26.10
N VAL A 113 -30.59 24.21 25.99
CA VAL A 113 -31.00 24.83 24.72
C VAL A 113 -29.87 24.94 23.70
N LYS A 114 -28.60 24.94 24.14
CA LYS A 114 -27.46 24.91 23.22
C LYS A 114 -27.13 23.51 22.71
N THR A 115 -27.33 22.49 23.52
CA THR A 115 -26.88 21.11 23.24
C THR A 115 -27.91 20.31 22.44
N GLU A 116 -29.19 20.40 22.81
CA GLU A 116 -30.32 19.75 22.13
C GLU A 116 -30.44 20.06 20.62
N PRO A 117 -30.36 21.33 20.16
CA PRO A 117 -30.41 21.64 18.74
C PRO A 117 -29.19 21.11 17.98
N CYS A 118 -28.02 21.05 18.63
CA CYS A 118 -26.80 20.53 18.03
C CYS A 118 -26.89 19.01 17.81
N MET A 119 -27.54 18.30 18.73
CA MET A 119 -27.74 16.84 18.63
C MET A 119 -28.85 16.44 17.64
N SER A 120 -29.82 17.32 17.39
CA SER A 120 -30.92 17.07 16.45
C SER A 120 -30.60 17.45 15.00
N LEU A 121 -29.42 18.02 14.73
CA LEU A 121 -28.91 18.18 13.37
C LEU A 121 -28.75 16.81 12.71
N GLN A 122 -29.25 16.68 11.50
CA GLN A 122 -29.13 15.43 10.76
C GLN A 122 -27.68 15.24 10.31
N GLU A 123 -27.27 13.99 10.11
CA GLU A 123 -25.94 13.67 9.59
C GLU A 123 -25.66 14.36 8.24
N ARG A 124 -26.72 14.61 7.45
CA ARG A 124 -26.65 15.37 6.20
C ARG A 124 -26.28 16.84 6.40
N ASP A 125 -26.65 17.43 7.53
CA ASP A 125 -26.27 18.80 7.86
C ASP A 125 -24.80 18.86 8.29
N LEU A 126 -24.33 17.87 9.06
CA LEU A 126 -22.92 17.72 9.41
C LEU A 126 -22.04 17.49 8.17
N GLU A 127 -22.50 16.69 7.21
CA GLU A 127 -21.84 16.50 5.91
C GLU A 127 -21.69 17.82 5.16
N LEU A 128 -22.76 18.64 5.10
CA LEU A 128 -22.74 19.93 4.40
C LEU A 128 -21.85 20.96 5.08
N GLU A 129 -21.79 20.97 6.42
CA GLU A 129 -20.95 21.89 7.20
C GLU A 129 -19.46 21.54 7.06
N MET A 130 -19.12 20.26 7.18
CA MET A 130 -17.75 19.76 7.11
C MET A 130 -17.23 19.65 5.67
N GLY A 131 -18.13 19.50 4.68
CA GLY A 131 -17.80 19.46 3.27
C GLY A 131 -16.86 18.30 2.92
N ASP A 132 -15.67 18.64 2.40
CA ASP A 132 -14.68 17.66 1.94
C ASP A 132 -13.98 16.91 3.10
N ASP A 133 -13.94 17.51 4.31
CA ASP A 133 -13.31 16.90 5.49
C ASP A 133 -14.24 15.94 6.24
N TYR A 134 -15.49 15.79 5.77
CA TYR A 134 -16.47 14.90 6.37
C TYR A 134 -16.12 13.43 6.13
N VAL A 135 -16.04 12.66 7.22
CA VAL A 135 -15.94 11.20 7.20
C VAL A 135 -17.05 10.64 8.08
N LEU A 136 -17.94 9.85 7.49
CA LEU A 136 -19.00 9.15 8.21
C LEU A 136 -18.38 8.09 9.14
N ASP A 137 -18.45 8.35 10.45
CA ASP A 137 -17.98 7.45 11.48
C ASP A 137 -19.10 6.52 11.97
N LEU A 138 -19.00 5.24 11.61
CA LEU A 138 -19.97 4.21 12.00
C LEU A 138 -19.79 3.77 13.47
N GLN A 139 -18.58 3.89 14.03
CA GLN A 139 -18.25 3.39 15.38
C GLN A 139 -18.85 4.26 16.48
N LYS A 140 -19.03 5.56 16.21
CA LYS A 140 -19.68 6.53 17.09
C LYS A 140 -21.03 6.03 17.66
N TYR A 141 -21.78 5.33 16.83
CA TYR A 141 -23.15 4.89 17.11
C TYR A 141 -23.26 3.52 17.79
N TRP A 142 -22.14 2.89 18.17
CA TRP A 142 -22.15 1.60 18.85
C TRP A 142 -22.35 1.75 20.36
N ASP A 143 -23.24 0.95 20.93
CA ASP A 143 -23.49 0.91 22.37
C ASP A 143 -22.68 -0.24 23.00
N LEU A 144 -21.55 0.12 23.60
CA LEU A 144 -20.62 -0.79 24.28
C LEU A 144 -20.72 -0.59 25.81
N MET A 145 -20.27 -1.60 26.56
CA MET A 145 -20.25 -1.55 28.03
C MET A 145 -19.40 -0.37 28.53
N ASN A 146 -18.23 -0.17 27.92
CA ASN A 146 -17.36 0.97 28.15
C ASN A 146 -17.33 1.85 26.88
N SER A 147 -17.63 3.14 27.03
CA SER A 147 -17.64 4.07 25.90
C SER A 147 -16.25 4.38 25.34
N SER A 148 -15.18 4.16 26.13
CA SER A 148 -13.78 4.36 25.71
C SER A 148 -13.33 3.39 24.62
N GLU A 149 -13.92 2.20 24.57
CA GLU A 149 -13.50 1.09 23.69
C GLU A 149 -14.12 1.20 22.29
N LYS A 150 -15.02 2.18 22.04
CA LYS A 150 -15.71 2.36 20.75
C LYS A 150 -14.76 2.46 19.56
N TYR A 151 -13.58 3.02 19.78
CA TYR A 151 -12.58 3.32 18.74
C TYR A 151 -11.39 2.34 18.72
N ASP A 152 -11.46 1.26 19.50
CA ASP A 152 -10.40 0.27 19.53
C ASP A 152 -10.38 -0.57 18.24
N LYS A 153 -9.18 -0.84 17.74
CA LYS A 153 -8.99 -1.60 16.49
C LYS A 153 -9.02 -3.09 16.78
N ILE A 154 -10.03 -3.78 16.26
CA ILE A 154 -10.17 -5.23 16.38
C ILE A 154 -9.18 -5.92 15.43
N PRO A 155 -8.25 -6.75 15.92
CA PRO A 155 -7.41 -7.57 15.06
C PRO A 155 -8.25 -8.69 14.43
N GLU A 156 -8.15 -8.88 13.11
CA GLU A 156 -8.91 -9.91 12.40
C GLU A 156 -8.10 -11.21 12.19
N ILE A 157 -6.80 -11.08 11.91
CA ILE A 157 -5.95 -12.23 11.51
C ILE A 157 -4.69 -12.27 12.36
N TRP A 158 -4.35 -13.46 12.84
CA TRP A 158 -3.11 -13.77 13.54
C TRP A 158 -2.44 -15.01 12.95
N GLU A 159 -1.21 -14.86 12.45
CA GLU A 159 -0.40 -15.97 11.88
C GLU A 159 -1.17 -16.89 10.90
N GLY A 160 -2.07 -16.31 10.10
CA GLY A 160 -2.87 -17.04 9.10
C GLY A 160 -4.19 -17.62 9.62
N HIS A 161 -4.50 -17.43 10.90
CA HIS A 161 -5.76 -17.83 11.53
C HIS A 161 -6.65 -16.61 11.75
N ASN A 162 -7.97 -16.79 11.64
CA ASN A 162 -8.96 -15.76 11.90
C ASN A 162 -9.29 -15.72 13.40
N ILE A 163 -9.23 -14.54 14.01
CA ILE A 163 -9.45 -14.37 15.45
C ILE A 163 -10.92 -14.60 15.82
N LEU A 164 -11.86 -14.26 14.93
CA LEU A 164 -13.31 -14.45 15.18
C LEU A 164 -13.67 -15.91 15.47
N ASP A 165 -12.90 -16.86 14.94
CA ASP A 165 -13.13 -18.29 15.14
C ASP A 165 -12.81 -18.73 16.58
N TYR A 166 -12.06 -17.92 17.33
CA TYR A 166 -11.59 -18.19 18.70
C TYR A 166 -12.27 -17.31 19.77
N ILE A 167 -13.26 -16.49 19.40
CA ILE A 167 -14.00 -15.66 20.37
C ILE A 167 -15.04 -16.53 21.09
N ASP A 168 -14.76 -16.90 22.34
CA ASP A 168 -15.63 -17.67 23.22
C ASP A 168 -15.52 -17.12 24.66
N PRO A 169 -16.65 -16.87 25.37
CA PRO A 169 -16.61 -16.42 26.76
C PRO A 169 -15.86 -17.38 27.71
N ASP A 170 -15.86 -18.68 27.42
CA ASP A 170 -15.25 -19.73 28.26
C ASP A 170 -13.85 -20.14 27.77
N ILE A 171 -13.21 -19.36 26.89
CA ILE A 171 -11.93 -19.73 26.26
C ILE A 171 -10.82 -20.04 27.27
N MET A 172 -10.77 -19.28 28.38
CA MET A 172 -9.76 -19.47 29.43
C MET A 172 -9.91 -20.79 30.17
N ARG A 173 -11.15 -21.26 30.39
CA ARG A 173 -11.40 -22.56 31.03
C ARG A 173 -10.95 -23.71 30.12
N LYS A 174 -11.27 -23.61 28.82
CA LYS A 174 -10.83 -24.59 27.81
C LYS A 174 -9.31 -24.64 27.69
N LEU A 175 -8.64 -23.48 27.76
CA LEU A 175 -7.19 -23.41 27.75
C LEU A 175 -6.57 -24.12 28.96
N GLU A 176 -7.10 -23.89 30.16
CA GLU A 176 -6.61 -24.53 31.39
C GLU A 176 -6.78 -26.06 31.40
N GLU A 177 -7.85 -26.58 30.79
CA GLU A 177 -8.05 -28.02 30.59
C GLU A 177 -7.00 -28.61 29.62
N LEU A 178 -6.68 -27.88 28.55
CA LEU A 178 -5.72 -28.30 27.54
C LEU A 178 -4.28 -28.27 28.08
N GLU A 179 -3.92 -27.25 28.84
CA GLU A 179 -2.61 -27.15 29.51
C GLU A 179 -2.38 -28.31 30.49
N LYS A 180 -3.40 -28.70 31.26
CA LYS A 180 -3.33 -29.90 32.14
C LYS A 180 -3.16 -31.19 31.36
N GLU A 181 -3.79 -31.31 30.18
CA GLU A 181 -3.59 -32.47 29.31
C GLU A 181 -2.16 -32.50 28.77
N GLU A 182 -1.61 -31.36 28.37
CA GLU A 182 -0.25 -31.25 27.86
C GLU A 182 0.79 -31.57 28.94
N GLU A 183 0.61 -31.11 30.18
CA GLU A 183 1.45 -31.48 31.33
C GLU A 183 1.46 -33.00 31.56
N LEU A 184 0.30 -33.66 31.43
CA LEU A 184 0.22 -35.12 31.55
C LEU A 184 0.96 -35.84 30.41
N ARG A 185 0.90 -35.31 29.19
CA ARG A 185 1.63 -35.87 28.02
C ARG A 185 3.14 -35.66 28.14
N GLU A 186 3.56 -34.50 28.61
CA GLU A 186 4.97 -34.21 28.88
C GLU A 186 5.50 -35.09 30.02
N ALA A 187 4.74 -35.26 31.10
CA ALA A 187 5.08 -36.18 32.18
C ALA A 187 5.14 -37.65 31.74
N ALA A 188 4.41 -38.02 30.68
CA ALA A 188 4.49 -39.33 30.04
C ALA A 188 5.70 -39.49 29.10
N GLY A 189 6.45 -38.41 28.84
CA GLY A 189 7.64 -38.40 27.99
C GLY A 189 7.34 -38.43 26.48
N GLU A 190 6.13 -38.02 26.04
CA GLU A 190 5.74 -38.13 24.62
C GLU A 190 6.60 -37.23 23.68
N TYR A 191 7.16 -36.14 24.20
CA TYR A 191 8.02 -35.22 23.47
C TYR A 191 9.52 -35.46 23.65
N ASP A 192 9.91 -36.48 24.41
CA ASP A 192 11.32 -36.83 24.60
C ASP A 192 11.86 -37.49 23.33
N SER A 193 12.45 -36.66 22.46
CA SER A 193 13.24 -37.15 21.33
C SER A 193 14.65 -37.49 21.80
N GLU A 194 14.86 -38.67 22.37
CA GLU A 194 16.21 -39.15 22.66
C GLU A 194 16.92 -39.58 21.37
N PRO A 195 17.97 -38.87 20.92
CA PRO A 195 18.79 -39.38 19.83
C PRO A 195 19.59 -40.57 20.36
N GLU A 196 19.33 -41.75 19.81
CA GLU A 196 20.17 -42.92 20.03
C GLU A 196 21.63 -42.55 19.73
N SER A 197 22.52 -42.75 20.71
CA SER A 197 23.94 -42.51 20.53
C SER A 197 24.46 -43.45 19.45
N GLU A 198 24.83 -42.89 18.28
CA GLU A 198 25.39 -43.67 17.18
C GLU A 198 26.77 -44.22 17.60
N ASP A 199 26.94 -45.55 17.52
CA ASP A 199 28.23 -46.21 17.73
C ASP A 199 29.32 -45.64 16.81
N GLU A 200 30.57 -45.64 17.26
CA GLU A 200 31.72 -45.11 16.49
C GLU A 200 31.81 -45.72 15.09
N GLU A 201 31.50 -47.01 14.96
CA GLU A 201 31.46 -47.73 13.69
C GLU A 201 30.37 -47.18 12.73
N MET A 202 29.20 -46.80 13.25
CA MET A 202 28.10 -46.26 12.43
C MET A 202 28.47 -44.89 11.85
N MET A 203 29.16 -44.06 12.66
CA MET A 203 29.68 -42.77 12.21
C MET A 203 30.75 -42.94 11.12
N GLU A 204 31.68 -43.89 11.27
CA GLU A 204 32.69 -44.18 10.26
C GLU A 204 32.09 -44.66 8.93
N ILE A 205 31.11 -45.56 9.00
CA ILE A 205 30.38 -46.04 7.80
C ILE A 205 29.69 -44.87 7.10
N ARG A 206 29.09 -43.94 7.84
CA ARG A 206 28.41 -42.75 7.28
C ARG A 206 29.39 -41.82 6.59
N GLN A 207 30.53 -41.53 7.23
CA GLN A 207 31.59 -40.69 6.66
C GLN A 207 32.17 -41.32 5.38
N LEU A 208 32.49 -42.61 5.43
CA LEU A 208 32.98 -43.34 4.25
C LEU A 208 31.95 -43.35 3.12
N ALA A 209 30.67 -43.58 3.44
CA ALA A 209 29.59 -43.55 2.46
C ALA A 209 29.42 -42.17 1.81
N GLN A 210 29.60 -41.08 2.56
CA GLN A 210 29.60 -39.72 2.00
C GLN A 210 30.75 -39.53 1.01
N GLN A 211 31.98 -39.91 1.39
CA GLN A 211 33.16 -39.82 0.51
C GLN A 211 32.96 -40.63 -0.78
N ILE A 212 32.39 -41.84 -0.69
CA ILE A 212 32.07 -42.68 -1.86
C ILE A 212 31.04 -41.98 -2.76
N ARG A 213 29.96 -41.42 -2.20
CA ARG A 213 28.91 -40.72 -2.96
C ARG A 213 29.48 -39.50 -3.69
N GLU A 214 30.33 -38.72 -3.03
CA GLU A 214 30.97 -37.55 -3.62
C GLU A 214 31.91 -37.92 -4.76
N LYS A 215 32.80 -38.91 -4.54
CA LYS A 215 33.70 -39.40 -5.60
C LYS A 215 32.90 -39.98 -6.78
N LYS A 216 31.78 -40.66 -6.53
CA LYS A 216 30.88 -41.17 -7.59
C LYS A 216 30.24 -40.02 -8.38
N LYS A 217 29.77 -38.96 -7.70
CA LYS A 217 29.25 -37.74 -8.35
C LYS A 217 30.31 -37.07 -9.22
N LEU A 218 31.54 -36.91 -8.72
CA LEU A 218 32.64 -36.33 -9.49
C LEU A 218 32.96 -37.16 -10.74
N LYS A 219 32.99 -38.49 -10.65
CA LYS A 219 33.17 -39.37 -11.82
C LYS A 219 32.04 -39.20 -12.84
N ILE A 220 30.79 -39.06 -12.41
CA ILE A 220 29.65 -38.80 -13.31
C ILE A 220 29.80 -37.45 -14.00
N LEU A 221 30.19 -36.39 -13.27
CA LEU A 221 30.41 -35.06 -13.85
C LEU A 221 31.53 -35.07 -14.89
N GLN A 222 32.68 -35.69 -14.58
CA GLN A 222 33.77 -35.87 -15.53
C GLN A 222 33.35 -36.71 -16.75
N SER A 223 32.45 -37.69 -16.58
CA SER A 223 31.91 -38.46 -17.70
C SER A 223 31.02 -37.61 -18.60
N LYS A 224 30.18 -36.74 -18.03
CA LYS A 224 29.35 -35.79 -18.78
C LYS A 224 30.20 -34.77 -19.54
N GLU A 225 31.26 -34.26 -18.92
CA GLU A 225 32.20 -33.34 -19.57
C GLU A 225 32.90 -33.99 -20.79
N LYS A 226 33.29 -35.26 -20.67
CA LYS A 226 33.91 -36.02 -21.75
C LYS A 226 32.95 -36.35 -22.90
N ASP A 227 31.65 -36.15 -22.71
CA ASP A 227 30.65 -36.44 -23.72
C ASP A 227 30.38 -35.23 -24.62
N THR A 228 31.13 -35.15 -25.72
CA THR A 228 31.02 -34.09 -26.72
C THR A 228 30.36 -34.59 -27.99
N ARG A 229 29.59 -33.73 -28.66
CA ARG A 229 29.01 -34.03 -29.98
C ARG A 229 30.09 -33.92 -31.06
N GLY A 230 30.68 -35.06 -31.42
CA GLY A 230 31.70 -35.18 -32.47
C GLY A 230 32.58 -36.43 -32.31
N PRO A 231 33.48 -36.73 -33.27
CA PRO A 231 34.41 -37.84 -33.14
C PRO A 231 35.40 -37.59 -31.99
N ARG A 232 35.50 -38.55 -31.06
CA ARG A 232 36.45 -38.48 -29.94
C ARG A 232 37.86 -38.83 -30.41
N MET A 233 38.83 -37.94 -30.15
CA MET A 233 40.23 -38.18 -30.49
C MET A 233 40.80 -39.37 -29.68
N PRO A 234 41.50 -40.33 -30.32
CA PRO A 234 42.08 -41.47 -29.62
C PRO A 234 43.21 -41.02 -28.70
N ARG A 235 43.38 -41.72 -27.55
CA ARG A 235 44.42 -41.40 -26.56
C ARG A 235 45.84 -41.55 -27.14
N THR A 236 46.02 -42.37 -28.17
CA THR A 236 47.31 -42.57 -28.88
C THR A 236 47.79 -41.32 -29.62
N ALA A 237 46.88 -40.45 -30.08
CA ALA A 237 47.23 -39.20 -30.76
C ALA A 237 47.57 -38.07 -29.77
N LYS A 238 47.09 -38.16 -28.51
CA LYS A 238 47.33 -37.15 -27.48
C LYS A 238 48.58 -37.51 -26.67
N LYS A 239 49.46 -36.53 -26.45
CA LYS A 239 50.62 -36.70 -25.57
C LYS A 239 50.18 -36.56 -24.11
N VAL A 240 50.41 -37.61 -23.30
CA VAL A 240 50.14 -37.60 -21.86
C VAL A 240 51.26 -36.87 -21.12
N GLN A 241 50.90 -35.95 -20.23
CA GLN A 241 51.87 -35.27 -19.38
C GLN A 241 52.18 -36.11 -18.14
N ARG A 242 53.48 -36.29 -17.87
CA ARG A 242 53.99 -37.11 -16.75
C ARG A 242 53.43 -36.68 -15.39
N LYS A 243 53.46 -35.39 -15.09
CA LYS A 243 53.08 -34.86 -13.77
C LYS A 243 51.65 -35.21 -13.38
N VAL A 244 50.74 -35.28 -14.36
CA VAL A 244 49.34 -35.60 -14.13
C VAL A 244 49.17 -37.08 -13.79
N LEU A 245 49.83 -37.96 -14.54
CA LEU A 245 49.77 -39.41 -14.31
C LEU A 245 50.51 -39.83 -13.03
N GLU A 246 51.63 -39.19 -12.72
CA GLU A 246 52.37 -39.40 -11.46
C GLU A 246 51.47 -39.09 -10.26
N LYS A 247 50.78 -37.94 -10.27
CA LYS A 247 49.85 -37.54 -9.21
C LYS A 247 48.66 -38.50 -9.05
N GLU A 248 48.02 -38.90 -10.15
CA GLU A 248 46.87 -39.82 -10.08
C GLU A 248 47.25 -41.21 -9.53
N MET A 249 48.46 -41.71 -9.85
CA MET A 249 48.92 -43.01 -9.36
C MET A 249 49.39 -42.96 -7.91
N THR A 250 50.04 -41.86 -7.50
CA THR A 250 50.39 -41.65 -6.09
C THR A 250 49.15 -41.48 -5.20
N ASP A 251 48.10 -40.80 -5.71
CA ASP A 251 46.82 -40.65 -5.00
C ASP A 251 46.10 -42.01 -4.83
N LEU A 252 46.40 -43.00 -5.68
CA LEU A 252 45.93 -44.39 -5.57
C LEU A 252 46.85 -45.26 -4.71
N GLY A 253 47.95 -44.71 -4.18
CA GLY A 253 48.89 -45.40 -3.30
C GLY A 253 50.03 -46.16 -4.01
N LEU A 254 50.26 -45.92 -5.30
CA LEU A 254 51.40 -46.50 -6.03
C LEU A 254 52.63 -45.58 -5.91
N ASP A 255 53.76 -46.17 -5.52
CA ASP A 255 55.03 -45.46 -5.42
C ASP A 255 55.65 -45.26 -6.82
N MET A 256 55.82 -43.99 -7.21
CA MET A 256 56.35 -43.57 -8.51
C MET A 256 57.77 -42.97 -8.41
N THR A 257 58.48 -43.19 -7.30
CA THR A 257 59.80 -42.59 -7.01
C THR A 257 60.98 -43.28 -7.72
N ASN A 258 60.97 -44.61 -7.89
CA ASN A 258 62.03 -45.38 -8.58
C ASN A 258 61.95 -45.20 -10.12
N LYS A 259 62.97 -44.56 -10.72
CA LYS A 259 62.89 -43.97 -12.08
C LYS A 259 63.95 -44.46 -13.07
N ASP A 260 64.73 -45.49 -12.75
CA ASP A 260 65.87 -45.90 -13.57
C ASP A 260 65.54 -46.82 -14.76
N ASP A 261 64.38 -47.50 -14.75
CA ASP A 261 63.97 -48.41 -15.83
C ASP A 261 62.99 -47.80 -16.86
N ALA A 262 62.62 -46.54 -16.69
CA ALA A 262 61.60 -45.92 -17.53
C ALA A 262 62.20 -45.31 -18.82
N HIS A 263 61.74 -45.78 -19.98
CA HIS A 263 62.25 -45.50 -21.35
C HIS A 263 62.21 -44.02 -21.83
N TYR A 264 62.05 -43.04 -20.93
CA TYR A 264 61.75 -41.63 -21.21
C TYR A 264 62.96 -40.68 -21.21
N VAL A 265 64.16 -41.11 -20.80
CA VAL A 265 65.33 -40.22 -20.65
C VAL A 265 66.11 -40.01 -21.97
N ARG A 266 65.88 -40.83 -23.00
CA ARG A 266 66.66 -40.80 -24.25
C ARG A 266 65.95 -40.13 -25.43
N ARG A 267 65.56 -38.85 -25.30
CA ARG A 267 65.38 -37.97 -26.50
C ARG A 267 65.32 -36.47 -26.18
N SER A 268 66.48 -35.82 -26.21
CA SER A 268 66.57 -34.36 -26.33
C SER A 268 67.83 -33.95 -27.11
N ARG A 269 67.66 -33.62 -28.40
CA ARG A 269 68.57 -32.73 -29.17
C ARG A 269 67.67 -31.94 -30.11
N SER A 270 67.56 -30.62 -29.99
CA SER A 270 68.64 -29.66 -30.29
C SER A 270 68.80 -28.56 -29.24
N VAL A 271 70.03 -28.40 -28.76
CA VAL A 271 70.55 -27.19 -28.11
C VAL A 271 70.94 -26.22 -29.21
N THR A 272 70.02 -25.37 -29.66
CA THR A 272 70.37 -24.22 -30.50
C THR A 272 69.73 -22.95 -29.93
N ARG A 273 70.62 -22.06 -29.45
CA ARG A 273 70.34 -20.72 -28.91
C ARG A 273 69.52 -19.90 -29.91
N LYS A 274 68.24 -19.62 -29.59
CA LYS A 274 67.54 -18.46 -30.15
C LYS A 274 68.10 -17.21 -29.47
N ARG A 275 68.80 -16.35 -30.21
CA ARG A 275 69.19 -15.00 -29.76
C ARG A 275 67.91 -14.22 -29.39
N LYS A 276 67.83 -13.70 -28.17
CA LYS A 276 66.93 -12.58 -27.84
C LYS A 276 67.55 -11.32 -28.44
N ARG A 277 66.84 -10.64 -29.34
CA ARG A 277 67.12 -9.26 -29.77
C ARG A 277 65.94 -8.43 -29.28
N ASP A 278 66.22 -7.36 -28.55
CA ASP A 278 65.23 -6.34 -28.22
C ASP A 278 64.79 -5.64 -29.51
N GLU A 279 63.50 -5.67 -29.80
CA GLU A 279 62.81 -4.76 -30.73
C GLU A 279 61.46 -4.41 -30.11
N SER A 280 61.44 -3.36 -29.28
CA SER A 280 60.20 -2.70 -28.88
C SER A 280 59.76 -1.73 -29.99
N GLU A 281 59.41 -2.28 -31.15
CA GLU A 281 58.46 -1.74 -32.13
C GLU A 281 58.37 -2.73 -33.29
N THR A 282 57.15 -3.18 -33.61
CA THR A 282 56.94 -4.10 -34.74
C THR A 282 57.38 -3.43 -36.05
N PRO A 283 58.15 -4.09 -36.93
CA PRO A 283 58.44 -3.54 -38.25
C PRO A 283 57.12 -3.30 -38.98
N LYS A 284 56.87 -2.05 -39.37
CA LYS A 284 55.80 -1.69 -40.31
C LYS A 284 56.12 -2.37 -41.63
N SER A 285 55.65 -3.60 -41.77
CA SER A 285 55.77 -4.36 -43.00
C SER A 285 55.08 -3.57 -44.13
N VAL A 286 55.91 -3.06 -45.05
CA VAL A 286 55.51 -2.52 -46.36
C VAL A 286 54.81 -3.60 -47.22
N ALA A 287 54.75 -4.85 -46.74
CA ALA A 287 54.07 -5.95 -47.42
C ALA A 287 52.54 -6.00 -47.20
N ARG A 288 51.98 -5.27 -46.22
CA ARG A 288 50.51 -5.16 -46.05
C ARG A 288 49.89 -3.94 -46.75
N SER A 289 50.71 -3.04 -47.30
CA SER A 289 50.25 -1.81 -47.96
C SER A 289 49.86 -1.99 -49.43
N ARG A 290 49.93 -3.20 -50.00
CA ARG A 290 49.40 -3.47 -51.36
C ARG A 290 47.89 -3.75 -51.40
N SER A 291 47.27 -4.11 -50.27
CA SER A 291 45.82 -4.34 -50.18
C SER A 291 45.01 -3.09 -49.79
N SER A 292 45.65 -1.93 -49.61
CA SER A 292 45.00 -0.67 -49.24
C SER A 292 45.36 0.48 -50.18
N SER A 293 45.39 0.23 -51.50
CA SER A 293 45.63 1.28 -52.50
C SER A 293 44.49 2.31 -52.59
N ARG A 294 43.34 2.04 -51.95
CA ARG A 294 42.26 3.01 -51.76
C ARG A 294 42.32 3.62 -50.38
N THR A 295 42.42 4.95 -50.36
CA THR A 295 42.18 5.74 -49.15
C THR A 295 40.78 5.41 -48.60
N PRO A 296 40.62 5.22 -47.28
CA PRO A 296 39.31 5.03 -46.67
C PRO A 296 38.34 6.14 -47.06
N ARG A 297 37.07 5.79 -47.32
CA ARG A 297 36.05 6.71 -47.82
C ARG A 297 35.77 7.90 -46.90
N ASP A 298 36.02 7.75 -45.59
CA ASP A 298 35.89 8.83 -44.59
C ASP A 298 37.05 9.85 -44.62
N VAL A 299 38.14 9.54 -45.35
CA VAL A 299 39.35 10.36 -45.45
C VAL A 299 39.58 10.88 -46.86
N SER A 300 39.19 10.12 -47.90
CA SER A 300 39.53 10.39 -49.30
C SER A 300 39.06 11.74 -49.85
N GLY A 301 38.04 12.37 -49.24
CA GLY A 301 37.50 13.67 -49.64
C GLY A 301 37.96 14.86 -48.79
N LEU A 302 38.91 14.66 -47.87
CA LEU A 302 39.34 15.68 -46.91
C LEU A 302 40.82 16.00 -47.10
N ARG A 303 41.15 17.29 -47.08
CA ARG A 303 42.49 17.80 -47.38
C ARG A 303 43.54 17.43 -46.33
N ASP A 304 43.22 17.67 -45.05
CA ASP A 304 44.17 17.55 -43.93
C ASP A 304 43.59 16.71 -42.78
N GLU A 305 44.45 16.10 -41.96
CA GLU A 305 44.03 15.35 -40.75
C GLU A 305 43.23 16.20 -39.75
N LYS A 306 43.52 17.51 -39.67
CA LYS A 306 42.75 18.45 -38.85
C LYS A 306 41.28 18.53 -39.32
N MET A 307 41.04 18.49 -40.64
CA MET A 307 39.70 18.47 -41.20
C MET A 307 39.00 17.13 -40.94
N VAL A 308 39.73 16.00 -41.02
CA VAL A 308 39.20 14.67 -40.65
C VAL A 308 38.72 14.66 -39.19
N LYS A 309 39.52 15.21 -38.26
CA LYS A 309 39.12 15.35 -36.85
C LYS A 309 37.89 16.25 -36.68
N LYS A 310 37.82 17.38 -37.42
CA LYS A 310 36.67 18.28 -37.40
C LYS A 310 35.39 17.61 -37.92
N VAL A 311 35.46 16.86 -39.01
CA VAL A 311 34.30 16.12 -39.56
C VAL A 311 33.84 15.02 -38.60
N LYS A 312 34.77 14.25 -38.00
CA LYS A 312 34.43 13.23 -36.99
C LYS A 312 33.73 13.80 -35.76
N THR A 313 34.14 15.00 -35.31
CA THR A 313 33.46 15.67 -34.19
C THR A 313 32.09 16.21 -34.58
N MET A 314 31.91 16.74 -35.81
CA MET A 314 30.60 17.14 -36.33
C MET A 314 29.64 15.95 -36.44
N ALA A 315 30.11 14.80 -36.94
CA ALA A 315 29.31 13.57 -37.01
C ALA A 315 28.81 13.11 -35.63
N LYS A 316 29.70 13.11 -34.62
CA LYS A 316 29.33 12.79 -33.23
C LYS A 316 28.31 13.79 -32.65
N LYS A 317 28.42 15.08 -32.99
CA LYS A 317 27.45 16.10 -32.56
C LYS A 317 26.08 15.88 -33.20
N ALA A 318 26.04 15.54 -34.49
CA ALA A 318 24.78 15.29 -35.22
C ALA A 318 24.00 14.10 -34.63
N GLN A 319 24.70 13.06 -34.19
CA GLN A 319 24.09 11.85 -33.60
C GLN A 319 23.49 12.06 -32.19
N LYS A 320 23.77 13.19 -31.51
CA LYS A 320 23.29 13.42 -30.13
C LYS A 320 21.77 13.30 -29.98
N LYS A 321 20.99 13.80 -30.95
CA LYS A 321 19.51 13.73 -30.89
C LYS A 321 19.01 12.29 -30.94
N MET A 322 19.60 11.48 -31.81
CA MET A 322 19.30 10.06 -31.97
C MET A 322 19.68 9.26 -30.73
N ASN A 323 20.87 9.51 -30.19
CA ASN A 323 21.36 8.86 -28.97
C ASN A 323 20.50 9.24 -27.75
N ARG A 324 20.06 10.49 -27.65
CA ARG A 324 19.13 10.94 -26.60
C ARG A 324 17.77 10.22 -26.68
N LEU A 325 17.33 9.89 -27.88
CA LEU A 325 16.11 9.10 -28.12
C LEU A 325 16.34 7.58 -27.99
N GLY A 326 17.55 7.12 -27.65
CA GLY A 326 17.86 5.71 -27.44
C GLY A 326 17.81 4.85 -28.71
N ARG A 327 17.92 5.45 -29.90
CA ARG A 327 17.86 4.71 -31.18
C ARG A 327 19.12 3.88 -31.40
N LYS A 328 18.97 2.71 -32.03
CA LYS A 328 20.08 1.78 -32.29
C LYS A 328 21.06 2.27 -33.37
N GLY A 329 20.64 3.21 -34.20
CA GLY A 329 21.42 3.82 -35.28
C GLY A 329 20.55 4.69 -36.18
N GLU A 330 21.13 5.27 -37.23
CA GLU A 330 20.40 6.17 -38.13
C GLU A 330 19.29 5.45 -38.94
N SER A 331 19.46 4.14 -39.15
CA SER A 331 18.48 3.29 -39.81
C SER A 331 17.28 2.95 -38.93
N ASP A 332 17.39 3.13 -37.61
CA ASP A 332 16.33 2.84 -36.65
C ASP A 332 15.31 3.98 -36.63
N ARG A 333 14.29 3.81 -37.49
CA ARG A 333 13.17 4.74 -37.67
C ARG A 333 11.83 4.10 -37.31
N HIS A 334 11.86 3.07 -36.45
CA HIS A 334 10.65 2.38 -36.00
C HIS A 334 9.76 3.31 -35.17
N ILE A 335 8.47 3.34 -35.50
CA ILE A 335 7.45 4.07 -34.77
C ILE A 335 6.70 3.04 -33.92
N PHE A 336 6.82 3.13 -32.60
CA PHE A 336 6.11 2.25 -31.69
C PHE A 336 4.62 2.62 -31.62
N ASP A 337 3.77 1.61 -31.58
CA ASP A 337 2.36 1.80 -31.27
C ASP A 337 2.18 1.93 -29.75
N LEU A 338 2.17 3.17 -29.27
CA LEU A 338 2.03 3.48 -27.85
C LEU A 338 0.62 3.22 -27.31
N LYS A 339 -0.38 3.18 -28.20
CA LYS A 339 -1.80 3.07 -27.85
C LYS A 339 -2.45 1.96 -28.68
N PRO A 340 -2.03 0.71 -28.47
CA PRO A 340 -2.51 -0.38 -29.30
C PRO A 340 -4.00 -0.59 -29.10
N LYS A 341 -4.73 -0.59 -30.22
CA LYS A 341 -6.20 -0.64 -30.24
C LYS A 341 -6.78 -1.83 -29.47
N HIS A 342 -6.13 -3.00 -29.51
CA HIS A 342 -6.61 -4.20 -28.83
C HIS A 342 -6.55 -4.10 -27.28
N LEU A 343 -5.81 -3.15 -26.72
CA LEU A 343 -5.83 -2.87 -25.28
C LEU A 343 -6.87 -1.80 -24.90
N LEU A 344 -7.08 -0.82 -25.78
CA LEU A 344 -7.88 0.37 -25.48
C LEU A 344 -9.31 0.33 -26.02
N ALA A 345 -9.62 -0.59 -26.93
CA ALA A 345 -10.92 -0.71 -27.55
C ALA A 345 -11.57 -2.07 -27.27
N GLY A 346 -12.87 -2.03 -26.99
CA GLY A 346 -13.67 -3.21 -26.66
C GLY A 346 -13.87 -3.42 -25.16
N LYS A 347 -14.87 -4.22 -24.79
CA LYS A 347 -15.14 -4.65 -23.42
C LYS A 347 -15.15 -6.18 -23.37
N ARG A 348 -14.66 -6.75 -22.26
CA ARG A 348 -14.70 -8.20 -22.03
C ARG A 348 -16.17 -8.63 -21.84
N LYS A 349 -16.62 -9.59 -22.65
CA LYS A 349 -17.97 -10.19 -22.54
C LYS A 349 -17.90 -11.52 -21.79
N SER A 350 -19.04 -12.05 -21.34
CA SER A 350 -19.13 -13.42 -20.83
C SER A 350 -18.90 -14.40 -21.99
N GLY A 351 -17.85 -15.22 -21.92
CA GLY A 351 -17.44 -16.12 -23.00
C GLY A 351 -15.93 -16.08 -23.28
N LYS A 352 -15.54 -16.28 -24.55
CA LYS A 352 -14.13 -16.32 -24.96
C LYS A 352 -13.44 -14.98 -24.75
N THR A 353 -12.27 -15.02 -24.13
CA THR A 353 -11.41 -13.85 -23.89
C THR A 353 -10.37 -13.71 -25.01
N GLN A 354 -9.87 -12.49 -25.24
CA GLN A 354 -8.88 -12.19 -26.27
C GLN A 354 -7.42 -12.43 -25.82
N ARG A 355 -7.20 -12.50 -24.50
CA ARG A 355 -5.89 -12.78 -23.88
C ARG A 355 -6.07 -13.88 -22.84
N ARG A 356 -5.03 -14.70 -22.68
CA ARG A 356 -4.97 -15.79 -21.71
C ARG A 356 -4.96 -15.26 -20.28
#